data_AF-A0A225VGL0-F1
#
_entry.id   AF-A0A225VGL0-F1
#
_cell.length_a   1.000
_cell.length_b   1.000
_cell.length_c   1.000
_cell.angle_alpha   90.00
_cell.angle_beta   90.00
_cell.angle_gamma   90.00
#
_symmetry.space_group_name_H-M   'P 1'
#
loop_
_entity.id
_entity.type
_entity.pdbx_description
1 polymer ?
#
loop_
_entity_poly.entity_id
_entity_poly.type
_entity_poly.pdbx_seq_one_letter_code
_entity_poly.pdbx_strand_id
1 'polypeptide(L)'
;MIQHFPEVLERYPIPRQRKKELEPAEERDEKFSREIELTNHQNCIIGELISMNRALTERVHLLENKHAIPQDDDQKSSSEQAAPAPVSDQDTVNKPKTCGNRALPKSPSAIWFEWYAKTPRLWHVCDDRQKKSAYKQIANYMKIFLPKGFELDPTEPGYCDETLRYGNEAEAQLIKVFESHGIKSKNGSSVLKQLCKFYREGKLDALISAYRVRVANEDVRDPTPPHTQELFSHS
;
A
#
# COMPACT_ATOMS: atom_id res chain seq x y z
N MET A 1 50.48 13.72 73.77
CA MET A 1 51.16 12.56 73.16
C MET A 1 50.48 12.26 71.83
N ILE A 2 51.24 12.17 70.74
CA ILE A 2 50.72 11.78 69.43
C ILE A 2 50.80 10.25 69.35
N GLN A 3 49.68 9.57 69.14
CA GLN A 3 49.68 8.17 68.72
C GLN A 3 49.37 8.11 67.23
N HIS A 4 50.41 7.78 66.46
CA HIS A 4 50.25 7.28 65.10
C HIS A 4 49.55 5.92 65.15
N PHE A 5 48.57 5.71 64.29
CA PHE A 5 48.12 4.39 63.87
C PHE A 5 48.15 4.33 62.32
N PRO A 6 48.55 3.19 61.73
CA PRO A 6 49.04 3.16 60.35
C PRO A 6 47.94 2.97 59.31
N GLU A 7 48.25 3.39 58.07
CA GLU A 7 47.52 2.93 56.89
C GLU A 7 47.54 1.40 56.81
N VAL A 8 46.36 0.78 56.83
CA VAL A 8 46.19 -0.60 56.35
C VAL A 8 45.35 -0.56 55.09
N LEU A 9 46.05 -0.64 53.96
CA LEU A 9 45.50 -0.77 52.62
C LEU A 9 44.88 -2.17 52.43
N GLU A 10 43.71 -2.42 53.03
CA GLU A 10 42.95 -3.64 52.76
C GLU A 10 42.03 -3.50 51.53
N ARG A 11 42.17 -4.50 50.65
CA ARG A 11 41.65 -4.49 49.29
C ARG A 11 40.17 -4.87 49.27
N TYR A 12 39.28 -3.88 49.31
CA TYR A 12 37.92 -4.10 48.81
C TYR A 12 37.97 -4.22 47.28
N PRO A 13 37.50 -5.33 46.68
CA PRO A 13 37.36 -5.41 45.24
C PRO A 13 36.23 -4.47 44.82
N ILE A 14 36.59 -3.33 44.20
CA ILE A 14 35.62 -2.44 43.57
C ILE A 14 34.77 -3.30 42.61
N PRO A 15 33.43 -3.35 42.77
CA PRO A 15 32.60 -4.08 41.83
C PRO A 15 32.88 -3.53 40.44
N ARG A 16 33.31 -4.40 39.51
CA ARG A 16 33.42 -4.02 38.10
C ARG A 16 32.04 -3.53 37.69
N GLN A 17 31.87 -2.20 37.58
CA GLN A 17 30.75 -1.64 36.87
C GLN A 17 30.79 -2.32 35.50
N ARG A 18 29.76 -3.13 35.20
CA ARG A 18 29.52 -3.51 33.82
C ARG A 18 29.42 -2.19 33.09
N LYS A 19 30.41 -1.87 32.25
CA LYS A 19 30.21 -0.91 31.18
C LYS A 19 28.95 -1.40 30.50
N LYS A 20 27.84 -0.66 30.67
CA LYS A 20 26.79 -0.72 29.66
C LYS A 20 27.51 -0.19 28.44
N GLU A 21 27.92 -1.12 27.60
CA GLU A 21 28.46 -0.84 26.28
C GLU A 21 27.43 0.07 25.64
N LEU A 22 27.83 1.33 25.48
CA LEU A 22 26.89 2.38 25.14
C LEU A 22 26.70 2.25 23.64
N GLU A 23 25.84 1.29 23.25
CA GLU A 23 25.41 1.08 21.87
C GLU A 23 25.21 2.47 21.25
N PRO A 24 25.89 2.79 20.14
CA PRO A 24 25.83 4.14 19.60
C PRO A 24 24.37 4.51 19.34
N ALA A 25 24.00 5.76 19.60
CA ALA A 25 22.61 6.20 19.47
C ALA A 25 22.05 5.85 18.09
N GLU A 26 22.88 6.02 17.05
CA GLU A 26 22.65 5.64 15.67
C GLU A 26 22.22 4.17 15.49
N GLU A 27 22.85 3.21 16.18
CA GLU A 27 22.54 1.78 16.05
C GLU A 27 21.25 1.38 16.80
N ARG A 28 20.92 2.10 17.89
CA ARG A 28 19.60 1.98 18.54
C ARG A 28 18.49 2.60 17.69
N ASP A 29 18.73 3.76 17.11
CA ASP A 29 17.75 4.48 16.28
C ASP A 29 17.51 3.71 14.97
N GLU A 30 18.55 3.15 14.35
CA GLU A 30 18.42 2.20 13.24
C GLU A 30 17.63 0.94 13.64
N LYS A 31 17.90 0.36 14.81
CA LYS A 31 17.20 -0.84 15.28
C LYS A 31 15.70 -0.55 15.50
N PHE A 32 15.38 0.58 16.10
CA PHE A 32 14.01 1.05 16.28
C PHE A 32 13.32 1.32 14.94
N SER A 33 14.02 1.93 13.98
CA SER A 33 13.55 2.13 12.61
C SER A 33 13.27 0.80 11.88
N ARG A 34 14.14 -0.22 12.03
CA ARG A 34 13.93 -1.58 11.51
C ARG A 34 12.71 -2.27 12.13
N GLU A 35 12.48 -2.08 13.43
CA GLU A 35 11.32 -2.63 14.14
C GLU A 35 10.01 -1.98 13.66
N ILE A 36 9.99 -0.66 13.51
CA ILE A 36 8.88 0.10 12.91
C ILE A 36 8.60 -0.35 11.47
N GLU A 37 9.62 -0.52 10.63
CA GLU A 37 9.44 -1.02 9.25
C GLU A 37 8.83 -2.43 9.24
N LEU A 38 9.27 -3.31 10.15
CA LEU A 38 8.73 -4.66 10.29
C LEU A 38 7.27 -4.66 10.78
N THR A 39 6.91 -3.85 11.77
CA THR A 39 5.53 -3.71 12.26
C THR A 39 4.61 -3.17 11.16
N ASN A 40 5.04 -2.15 10.42
CA ASN A 40 4.29 -1.63 9.27
C ASN A 40 4.12 -2.67 8.17
N HIS A 41 5.17 -3.45 7.87
CA HIS A 41 5.08 -4.54 6.91
C HIS A 41 4.06 -5.60 7.36
N GLN A 42 4.08 -6.00 8.63
CA GLN A 42 3.10 -6.94 9.20
C GLN A 42 1.67 -6.38 9.11
N ASN A 43 1.45 -5.12 9.49
CA ASN A 43 0.15 -4.46 9.38
C ASN A 43 -0.35 -4.41 7.93
N CYS A 44 0.54 -4.13 6.96
CA CYS A 44 0.21 -4.15 5.54
C CYS A 44 -0.23 -5.55 5.07
N ILE A 45 0.50 -6.61 5.44
CA ILE A 45 0.15 -8.00 5.09
C ILE A 45 -1.16 -8.42 5.76
N ILE A 46 -1.40 -8.03 7.01
CA ILE A 46 -2.68 -8.26 7.71
C ILE A 46 -3.83 -7.56 6.97
N GLY A 47 -3.67 -6.30 6.55
CA GLY A 47 -4.67 -5.56 5.78
C GLY A 47 -4.98 -6.20 4.41
N GLU A 48 -3.97 -6.67 3.68
CA GLU A 48 -4.13 -7.42 2.43
C GLU A 48 -4.88 -8.74 2.68
N LEU A 49 -4.51 -9.50 3.72
CA LEU A 49 -5.17 -10.76 4.10
C LEU A 49 -6.64 -10.55 4.52
N ILE A 50 -6.96 -9.50 5.28
CA ILE A 50 -8.34 -9.16 5.65
C ILE A 50 -9.17 -8.84 4.40
N SER A 51 -8.60 -8.06 3.48
CA SER A 51 -9.26 -7.68 2.22
C SER A 51 -9.54 -8.89 1.33
N MET A 52 -8.56 -9.79 1.17
CA MET A 52 -8.77 -11.05 0.44
C MET A 52 -9.79 -11.94 1.12
N ASN A 53 -9.75 -12.10 2.44
CA ASN A 53 -10.72 -12.92 3.17
C ASN A 53 -12.15 -12.38 3.01
N ARG A 54 -12.38 -11.06 3.12
CA ARG A 54 -13.70 -10.46 2.83
C ARG A 54 -14.20 -10.82 1.42
N ALA A 55 -13.36 -10.64 0.40
CA ALA A 55 -13.71 -10.97 -0.98
C ALA A 55 -13.95 -12.48 -1.21
N LEU A 56 -13.27 -13.35 -0.46
CA LEU A 56 -13.55 -14.79 -0.45
C LEU A 56 -14.89 -15.11 0.24
N THR A 57 -15.17 -14.53 1.41
CA THR A 57 -16.45 -14.68 2.11
C THR A 57 -17.64 -14.23 1.25
N GLU A 58 -17.54 -13.08 0.57
CA GLU A 58 -18.58 -12.61 -0.35
C GLU A 58 -18.82 -13.60 -1.51
N ARG A 59 -17.76 -14.18 -2.06
CA ARG A 59 -17.85 -15.18 -3.14
C ARG A 59 -18.43 -16.51 -2.66
N VAL A 60 -18.09 -16.93 -1.44
CA VAL A 60 -18.65 -18.14 -0.81
C VAL A 60 -20.15 -17.95 -0.56
N HIS A 61 -20.56 -16.86 0.08
CA HIS A 61 -21.97 -16.53 0.30
C HIS A 61 -22.78 -16.44 -1.01
N LEU A 62 -22.18 -15.92 -2.09
CA LEU A 62 -22.81 -15.90 -3.42
C LEU A 62 -22.94 -17.31 -4.05
N LEU A 63 -22.05 -18.25 -3.74
CA LEU A 63 -22.13 -19.64 -4.20
C LEU A 63 -23.10 -20.46 -3.36
N GLU A 64 -23.13 -20.23 -2.04
CA GLU A 64 -24.07 -20.84 -1.09
C GLU A 64 -25.51 -20.42 -1.43
N ASN A 65 -25.78 -19.13 -1.62
CA ASN A 65 -27.09 -18.64 -2.04
C ASN A 65 -27.52 -19.11 -3.44
N LYS A 66 -26.59 -19.63 -4.27
CA LYS A 66 -26.90 -20.27 -5.55
C LYS A 66 -27.15 -21.78 -5.44
N HIS A 67 -26.67 -22.42 -4.38
CA HIS A 67 -26.92 -23.84 -4.09
C HIS A 67 -28.05 -24.06 -3.08
N ALA A 68 -28.52 -23.01 -2.40
CA ALA A 68 -29.71 -23.00 -1.57
C ALA A 68 -31.01 -23.01 -2.42
N ILE A 69 -31.17 -24.04 -3.24
CA ILE A 69 -32.45 -24.41 -3.86
C ILE A 69 -33.03 -25.59 -3.06
N PRO A 70 -34.28 -25.53 -2.57
CA PRO A 70 -34.92 -26.66 -1.92
C PRO A 70 -34.96 -27.88 -2.85
N GLN A 71 -34.59 -29.04 -2.32
CA GLN A 71 -34.63 -30.30 -3.05
C GLN A 71 -36.09 -30.78 -3.12
N ASP A 72 -36.69 -30.76 -4.32
CA ASP A 72 -38.02 -31.33 -4.59
C ASP A 72 -38.06 -31.94 -6.01
N ASP A 73 -38.25 -33.25 -6.04
CA ASP A 73 -38.69 -34.22 -7.07
C ASP A 73 -38.36 -34.16 -8.60
N ASP A 74 -37.80 -35.31 -9.04
CA ASP A 74 -38.14 -36.19 -10.19
C ASP A 74 -37.71 -36.02 -11.69
N GLN A 75 -37.15 -37.16 -12.18
CA GLN A 75 -37.28 -37.83 -13.50
C GLN A 75 -36.68 -37.34 -14.86
N LYS A 76 -35.55 -38.00 -15.22
CA LYS A 76 -35.42 -39.04 -16.31
C LYS A 76 -35.13 -38.68 -17.80
N SER A 77 -34.21 -39.49 -18.40
CA SER A 77 -33.93 -39.79 -19.84
C SER A 77 -33.13 -38.76 -20.69
N SER A 78 -32.44 -39.11 -21.80
CA SER A 78 -31.65 -40.31 -22.24
C SER A 78 -30.92 -40.00 -23.57
N SER A 79 -29.82 -40.70 -23.89
CA SER A 79 -29.18 -40.82 -25.24
C SER A 79 -28.50 -39.55 -25.83
N GLU A 80 -27.51 -39.54 -26.75
CA GLU A 80 -26.50 -40.47 -27.34
C GLU A 80 -25.62 -39.67 -28.37
N GLN A 81 -24.48 -40.09 -28.98
CA GLN A 81 -23.43 -41.11 -28.76
C GLN A 81 -22.19 -40.76 -29.67
N ALA A 82 -20.93 -40.71 -29.19
CA ALA A 82 -19.72 -40.77 -30.06
C ALA A 82 -18.37 -40.87 -29.31
N ALA A 83 -17.47 -41.74 -29.79
CA ALA A 83 -16.06 -41.92 -29.36
C ALA A 83 -15.10 -41.45 -30.51
N PRO A 84 -13.74 -41.54 -30.46
CA PRO A 84 -12.86 -42.12 -29.43
C PRO A 84 -11.64 -41.26 -29.01
N ALA A 85 -10.81 -41.80 -28.09
CA ALA A 85 -9.51 -41.26 -27.68
C ALA A 85 -8.38 -41.68 -28.67
N PRO A 86 -7.14 -41.12 -28.59
CA PRO A 86 -6.24 -41.42 -27.46
C PRO A 86 -5.59 -40.19 -26.82
N VAL A 87 -5.37 -40.26 -25.49
CA VAL A 87 -4.52 -39.32 -24.76
C VAL A 87 -3.07 -39.80 -24.92
N SER A 88 -2.14 -38.92 -25.34
CA SER A 88 -0.71 -39.21 -25.34
C SER A 88 -0.04 -38.36 -24.28
N ASP A 89 0.49 -39.00 -23.24
CA ASP A 89 1.34 -38.34 -22.27
C ASP A 89 2.63 -37.86 -22.92
N GLN A 90 2.95 -36.57 -22.77
CA GLN A 90 4.34 -36.13 -22.65
C GLN A 90 4.42 -35.02 -21.60
N ASP A 91 4.99 -35.40 -20.45
CA ASP A 91 5.55 -34.48 -19.47
C ASP A 91 6.51 -33.50 -20.15
N THR A 92 6.11 -32.23 -20.22
CA THR A 92 7.06 -31.13 -20.39
C THR A 92 7.06 -30.28 -19.13
N VAL A 93 8.03 -30.59 -18.27
CA VAL A 93 8.36 -29.86 -17.03
C VAL A 93 8.54 -28.37 -17.33
N ASN A 94 7.46 -27.62 -17.18
CA ASN A 94 7.49 -26.17 -17.32
C ASN A 94 7.97 -25.57 -16.01
N LYS A 95 9.28 -25.26 -15.98
CA LYS A 95 9.94 -24.42 -14.97
C LYS A 95 9.04 -23.23 -14.58
N PRO A 96 9.00 -22.80 -13.31
CA PRO A 96 8.22 -21.65 -12.89
C PRO A 96 8.71 -20.40 -13.62
N LYS A 97 7.93 -19.93 -14.61
CA LYS A 97 8.22 -18.72 -15.37
C LYS A 97 7.86 -17.51 -14.52
N THR A 98 8.88 -16.97 -13.86
CA THR A 98 8.90 -15.68 -13.18
C THR A 98 8.20 -14.60 -14.01
N CYS A 99 7.37 -13.78 -13.33
CA CYS A 99 6.80 -12.52 -13.80
C CYS A 99 5.99 -12.58 -15.13
N GLY A 100 4.67 -12.79 -15.03
CA GLY A 100 3.77 -12.91 -16.19
C GLY A 100 2.37 -12.32 -15.99
N ASN A 101 2.25 -10.99 -15.97
CA ASN A 101 1.11 -10.19 -16.44
C ASN A 101 -0.31 -10.81 -16.49
N ARG A 102 -1.08 -10.69 -15.40
CA ARG A 102 -2.53 -10.34 -15.43
C ARG A 102 -2.94 -9.58 -14.16
N ALA A 103 -2.30 -8.44 -13.90
CA ALA A 103 -2.81 -7.52 -12.89
C ALA A 103 -4.09 -6.85 -13.43
N LEU A 104 -5.22 -7.18 -12.81
CA LEU A 104 -6.50 -6.46 -12.97
C LEU A 104 -6.24 -4.94 -12.84
N PRO A 105 -6.90 -4.06 -13.62
CA PRO A 105 -6.67 -2.63 -13.52
C PRO A 105 -7.06 -2.13 -12.12
N LYS A 106 -6.05 -1.95 -11.27
CA LYS A 106 -6.21 -1.52 -9.88
C LYS A 106 -6.95 -0.18 -9.85
N SER A 107 -7.83 -0.06 -8.86
CA SER A 107 -8.50 1.22 -8.61
C SER A 107 -7.45 2.26 -8.14
N PRO A 108 -7.68 3.55 -8.35
CA PRO A 108 -6.89 4.62 -7.72
C PRO A 108 -6.55 4.37 -6.24
N SER A 109 -7.50 3.97 -5.39
CA SER A 109 -7.26 3.61 -3.98
C SER A 109 -6.22 2.52 -3.79
N ALA A 110 -6.28 1.45 -4.59
CA ALA A 110 -5.29 0.37 -4.53
C ALA A 110 -3.90 0.81 -5.05
N ILE A 111 -3.85 1.77 -5.99
CA ILE A 111 -2.59 2.36 -6.47
C ILE A 111 -1.99 3.30 -5.42
N TRP A 112 -2.81 4.08 -4.73
CA TRP A 112 -2.41 4.89 -3.58
C TRP A 112 -1.86 4.02 -2.45
N PHE A 113 -2.61 2.98 -2.05
CA PHE A 113 -2.17 2.05 -1.01
C PHE A 113 -0.86 1.35 -1.39
N GLU A 114 -0.72 0.84 -2.62
CA GLU A 114 0.56 0.26 -3.04
C GLU A 114 1.70 1.29 -3.09
N TRP A 115 1.43 2.53 -3.49
CA TRP A 115 2.44 3.58 -3.52
C TRP A 115 3.02 3.82 -2.12
N TYR A 116 2.15 4.09 -1.13
CA TYR A 116 2.55 4.45 0.24
C TYR A 116 2.82 3.26 1.17
N ALA A 117 1.89 2.30 1.27
CA ALA A 117 1.94 1.25 2.29
C ALA A 117 2.80 0.03 1.93
N LYS A 118 3.04 -0.24 0.64
CA LYS A 118 3.81 -1.43 0.24
C LYS A 118 5.24 -1.36 0.75
N THR A 119 5.74 -2.51 1.23
CA THR A 119 7.14 -2.68 1.66
C THR A 119 7.83 -3.70 0.75
N PRO A 120 9.03 -3.42 0.22
CA PRO A 120 9.71 -2.12 0.25
C PRO A 120 8.96 -1.04 -0.55
N ARG A 121 9.14 0.22 -0.16
CA ARG A 121 8.42 1.38 -0.75
C ARG A 121 8.60 1.44 -2.27
N LEU A 122 7.50 1.71 -2.98
CA LEU A 122 7.44 1.67 -4.45
C LEU A 122 8.33 2.75 -5.11
N TRP A 123 8.56 3.88 -4.43
CA TRP A 123 9.52 4.90 -4.86
C TRP A 123 10.99 4.50 -4.67
N HIS A 124 11.31 3.52 -3.81
CA HIS A 124 12.67 2.99 -3.65
C HIS A 124 12.98 1.84 -4.61
N VAL A 125 12.16 0.78 -4.65
CA VAL A 125 12.58 -0.56 -5.18
C VAL A 125 11.88 -0.98 -6.49
N CYS A 126 11.14 -0.10 -7.17
CA CYS A 126 10.45 -0.49 -8.42
C CYS A 126 11.34 -0.36 -9.67
N ASP A 127 11.79 -1.50 -10.20
CA ASP A 127 12.56 -1.62 -11.46
C ASP A 127 11.75 -1.21 -12.70
N ASP A 128 10.45 -1.49 -12.72
CA ASP A 128 9.54 -1.07 -13.78
C ASP A 128 9.30 0.45 -13.70
N ARG A 129 10.15 1.19 -14.42
CA ARG A 129 10.07 2.66 -14.54
C ARG A 129 8.72 3.15 -15.09
N GLN A 130 8.06 2.39 -15.96
CA GLN A 130 6.76 2.79 -16.53
C GLN A 130 5.66 2.67 -15.48
N LYS A 131 5.57 1.53 -14.78
CA LYS A 131 4.66 1.34 -13.64
C LYS A 131 4.94 2.36 -12.54
N LYS A 132 6.20 2.56 -12.16
CA LYS A 132 6.61 3.55 -11.14
C LYS A 132 6.13 4.96 -11.51
N SER A 133 6.32 5.37 -12.77
CA SER A 133 5.84 6.67 -13.27
C SER A 133 4.32 6.80 -13.25
N ALA A 134 3.59 5.76 -13.69
CA ALA A 134 2.13 5.75 -13.68
C ALA A 134 1.55 5.80 -12.25
N TYR A 135 2.14 5.04 -11.31
CA TYR A 135 1.73 5.02 -9.91
C TYR A 135 2.03 6.38 -9.25
N LYS A 136 3.22 6.95 -9.49
CA LYS A 136 3.56 8.32 -9.04
C LYS A 136 2.54 9.34 -9.52
N GLN A 137 2.20 9.33 -10.81
CA GLN A 137 1.24 10.28 -11.38
C GLN A 137 -0.17 10.11 -10.78
N ILE A 138 -0.67 8.88 -10.65
CA ILE A 138 -1.99 8.62 -10.06
C ILE A 138 -2.02 9.04 -8.58
N ALA A 139 -1.01 8.67 -7.80
CA ALA A 139 -0.90 9.11 -6.40
C ALA A 139 -0.83 10.64 -6.30
N ASN A 140 -0.05 11.30 -7.14
CA ASN A 140 0.02 12.76 -7.21
C ASN A 140 -1.34 13.39 -7.55
N TYR A 141 -2.05 12.91 -8.57
CA TYR A 141 -3.42 13.39 -8.84
C TYR A 141 -4.37 13.14 -7.66
N MET A 142 -4.25 12.04 -6.93
CA MET A 142 -5.13 11.77 -5.78
C MET A 142 -4.95 12.78 -4.63
N LYS A 143 -3.74 13.31 -4.42
CA LYS A 143 -3.46 14.35 -3.40
C LYS A 143 -4.37 15.59 -3.53
N ILE A 144 -4.67 16.02 -4.76
CA ILE A 144 -5.51 17.22 -4.98
C ILE A 144 -6.99 16.99 -4.66
N PHE A 145 -7.47 15.74 -4.65
CA PHE A 145 -8.86 15.38 -4.33
C PHE A 145 -9.14 15.25 -2.83
N LEU A 146 -8.13 15.39 -1.96
CA LEU A 146 -8.29 15.37 -0.50
C LEU A 146 -8.58 16.79 0.01
N PRO A 147 -9.85 17.14 0.34
CA PRO A 147 -10.25 18.52 0.59
C PRO A 147 -9.69 19.10 1.89
N LYS A 148 -9.35 18.23 2.84
CA LYS A 148 -8.75 18.56 4.15
C LYS A 148 -7.24 18.31 4.21
N GLY A 149 -6.61 17.97 3.08
CA GLY A 149 -5.21 17.55 3.07
C GLY A 149 -5.03 16.13 3.60
N PHE A 150 -3.81 15.78 4.00
CA PHE A 150 -3.51 14.45 4.54
C PHE A 150 -2.22 14.42 5.35
N GLU A 151 -2.18 13.57 6.38
CA GLU A 151 -0.99 13.33 7.19
C GLU A 151 -0.66 11.84 7.15
N LEU A 152 0.50 11.49 6.57
CA LEU A 152 0.98 10.12 6.47
C LEU A 152 2.37 10.02 7.10
N ASP A 153 2.42 9.55 8.35
CA ASP A 153 3.68 9.32 9.06
C ASP A 153 4.00 7.82 9.14
N PRO A 154 5.07 7.33 8.45
CA PRO A 154 5.47 5.93 8.50
C PRO A 154 5.88 5.42 9.89
N THR A 155 6.07 6.29 10.88
CA THR A 155 6.42 5.88 12.26
C THR A 155 5.21 5.56 13.12
N GLU A 156 4.02 6.03 12.72
CA GLU A 156 2.79 5.83 13.48
C GLU A 156 2.18 4.43 13.27
N PRO A 157 1.72 3.73 14.33
CA PRO A 157 1.19 2.37 14.21
C PRO A 157 -0.07 2.26 13.34
N GLY A 158 -0.79 3.37 13.12
CA GLY A 158 -1.96 3.46 12.24
C GLY A 158 -1.66 3.78 10.76
N TYR A 159 -0.39 3.84 10.34
CA TYR A 159 0.01 4.30 9.01
C TYR A 159 -0.73 3.62 7.84
N CYS A 160 -0.90 2.29 7.90
CA CYS A 160 -1.60 1.53 6.86
C CYS A 160 -3.09 1.87 6.80
N ASP A 161 -3.74 2.06 7.95
CA ASP A 161 -5.16 2.39 8.03
C ASP A 161 -5.44 3.81 7.52
N GLU A 162 -4.61 4.79 7.90
CA GLU A 162 -4.70 6.15 7.37
C GLU A 162 -4.37 6.20 5.87
N THR A 163 -3.37 5.44 5.40
CA THR A 163 -3.09 5.28 3.97
C THR A 163 -4.32 4.77 3.21
N LEU A 164 -5.00 3.75 3.74
CA LEU A 164 -6.22 3.20 3.16
C LEU A 164 -7.38 4.21 3.21
N ARG A 165 -7.55 4.92 4.33
CA ARG A 165 -8.60 5.92 4.54
C ARG A 165 -8.48 7.08 3.56
N TYR A 166 -7.29 7.68 3.43
CA TYR A 166 -7.03 8.75 2.47
C TYR A 166 -7.14 8.27 1.02
N GLY A 167 -6.67 7.06 0.70
CA GLY A 167 -6.83 6.48 -0.64
C GLY A 167 -8.30 6.40 -1.06
N ASN A 168 -9.13 5.83 -0.20
CA ASN A 168 -10.58 5.70 -0.41
C ASN A 168 -11.30 7.06 -0.48
N GLU A 169 -10.92 8.02 0.37
CA GLU A 169 -11.49 9.38 0.35
C GLU A 169 -11.15 10.08 -0.98
N ALA A 170 -9.90 10.05 -1.41
CA ALA A 170 -9.45 10.66 -2.66
C ALA A 170 -10.13 10.03 -3.89
N GLU A 171 -10.27 8.71 -3.93
CA GLU A 171 -10.97 8.00 -5.02
C GLU A 171 -12.46 8.34 -5.05
N ALA A 172 -13.13 8.44 -3.90
CA ALA A 172 -14.54 8.83 -3.84
C ALA A 172 -14.77 10.26 -4.36
N GLN A 173 -13.87 11.20 -4.06
CA GLN A 173 -13.96 12.57 -4.59
C GLN A 173 -13.59 12.64 -6.09
N LEU A 174 -12.58 11.88 -6.52
CA LEU A 174 -12.22 11.71 -7.93
C LEU A 174 -13.40 11.19 -8.77
N ILE A 175 -14.11 10.17 -8.29
CA ILE A 175 -15.27 9.59 -8.99
C ILE A 175 -16.39 10.63 -9.11
N LYS A 176 -16.70 11.40 -8.06
CA LYS A 176 -17.71 12.49 -8.13
C LYS A 176 -17.35 13.55 -9.18
N VAL A 177 -16.07 13.93 -9.28
CA VAL A 177 -15.60 14.88 -10.30
C VAL A 177 -15.63 14.27 -11.71
N PHE A 178 -15.44 12.97 -11.85
CA PHE A 178 -15.61 12.28 -13.14
C PHE A 178 -17.08 12.22 -13.55
N GLU A 179 -17.98 11.88 -12.62
CA GLU A 179 -19.43 11.81 -12.84
C GLU A 179 -20.03 13.18 -13.18
N SER A 180 -19.59 14.27 -12.52
CA SER A 180 -20.01 15.64 -12.85
C SER A 180 -19.58 16.11 -14.24
N HIS A 181 -18.59 15.44 -14.84
CA HIS A 181 -18.12 15.67 -16.21
C HIS A 181 -18.58 14.57 -17.20
N GLY A 182 -19.53 13.71 -16.81
CA GLY A 182 -20.11 12.66 -17.65
C GLY A 182 -19.23 11.43 -17.89
N ILE A 183 -18.14 11.27 -17.15
CA ILE A 183 -17.21 10.14 -17.28
C ILE A 183 -17.65 8.98 -16.38
N LYS A 184 -17.91 7.80 -16.97
CA LYS A 184 -18.35 6.59 -16.25
C LYS A 184 -17.24 5.56 -15.98
N SER A 185 -15.99 5.88 -16.33
CA SER A 185 -14.87 4.94 -16.37
C SER A 185 -14.14 4.84 -15.02
N LYS A 186 -13.98 3.62 -14.48
CA LYS A 186 -13.47 3.36 -13.11
C LYS A 186 -12.11 2.63 -13.04
N ASN A 187 -11.48 2.34 -14.18
CA ASN A 187 -10.25 1.53 -14.27
C ASN A 187 -8.99 2.41 -14.38
N GLY A 188 -7.96 2.12 -13.57
CA GLY A 188 -6.79 2.99 -13.34
C GLY A 188 -6.09 3.54 -14.60
N SER A 189 -5.89 2.72 -15.64
CA SER A 189 -5.28 3.16 -16.91
C SER A 189 -6.14 4.15 -17.69
N SER A 190 -7.47 4.07 -17.56
CA SER A 190 -8.40 5.05 -18.13
C SER A 190 -8.43 6.33 -17.29
N VAL A 191 -8.42 6.17 -15.96
CA VAL A 191 -8.37 7.27 -14.99
C VAL A 191 -7.17 8.19 -15.23
N LEU A 192 -5.95 7.66 -15.36
CA LEU A 192 -4.77 8.48 -15.62
C LEU A 192 -4.87 9.24 -16.96
N LYS A 193 -5.34 8.59 -18.02
CA LYS A 193 -5.57 9.24 -19.32
C LYS A 193 -6.58 10.39 -19.23
N GLN A 194 -7.62 10.22 -18.42
CA GLN A 194 -8.67 11.22 -18.20
C GLN A 194 -8.18 12.38 -17.31
N LEU A 195 -7.39 12.10 -16.27
CA LEU A 195 -6.75 13.11 -15.41
C LEU A 195 -5.79 13.98 -16.22
N CYS A 196 -4.92 13.38 -17.03
CA CYS A 196 -4.02 14.13 -17.92
C CYS A 196 -4.78 14.95 -18.98
N LYS A 197 -6.00 14.55 -19.36
CA LYS A 197 -6.88 15.37 -20.20
C LYS A 197 -7.45 16.56 -19.41
N PHE A 198 -7.99 16.34 -18.22
CA PHE A 198 -8.52 17.43 -17.38
C PHE A 198 -7.45 18.45 -16.97
N TYR A 199 -6.22 18.01 -16.69
CA TYR A 199 -5.09 18.90 -16.43
C TYR A 199 -4.81 19.83 -17.63
N ARG A 200 -4.68 19.30 -18.85
CA ARG A 200 -4.49 20.11 -20.07
C ARG A 200 -5.67 21.01 -20.41
N GLU A 201 -6.86 20.70 -19.91
CA GLU A 201 -8.09 21.49 -20.10
C GLU A 201 -8.33 22.50 -18.96
N GLY A 202 -7.41 22.67 -18.01
CA GLY A 202 -7.55 23.57 -16.85
C GLY A 202 -8.59 23.15 -15.81
N LYS A 203 -9.24 21.98 -16.01
CA LYS A 203 -10.37 21.52 -15.17
C LYS A 203 -9.96 21.11 -13.76
N LEU A 204 -8.65 21.02 -13.49
CA LEU A 204 -8.11 20.72 -12.16
C LEU A 204 -7.56 21.97 -11.46
N ASP A 205 -7.51 23.13 -12.10
CA ASP A 205 -6.75 24.29 -11.61
C ASP A 205 -7.24 24.80 -10.26
N ALA A 206 -8.55 24.75 -10.00
CA ALA A 206 -9.13 25.08 -8.69
C ALA A 206 -8.71 24.07 -7.60
N LEU A 207 -8.69 22.78 -7.91
CA LEU A 207 -8.25 21.72 -6.98
C LEU A 207 -6.74 21.81 -6.72
N ILE A 208 -5.94 22.10 -7.74
CA ILE A 208 -4.49 22.32 -7.66
C ILE A 208 -4.19 23.55 -6.82
N SER A 209 -4.92 24.65 -7.02
CA SER A 209 -4.77 25.88 -6.24
C SER A 209 -5.13 25.66 -4.77
N ALA A 210 -6.26 24.99 -4.50
CA ALA A 210 -6.65 24.62 -3.14
C ALA A 210 -5.64 23.68 -2.47
N TYR A 211 -5.04 22.74 -3.22
CA TYR A 211 -3.97 21.88 -2.71
C TYR A 211 -2.70 22.67 -2.37
N ARG A 212 -2.29 23.62 -3.22
CA ARG A 212 -1.14 24.50 -2.94
C ARG A 212 -1.33 25.31 -1.65
N VAL A 213 -2.56 25.78 -1.38
CA VAL A 213 -2.89 26.43 -0.09
C VAL A 213 -2.76 25.47 1.08
N ARG A 214 -3.26 24.23 0.98
CA ARG A 214 -3.11 23.21 2.03
C ARG A 214 -1.66 22.86 2.33
N VAL A 215 -0.81 22.77 1.31
CA VAL A 215 0.65 22.58 1.50
C VAL A 215 1.28 23.78 2.22
N ALA A 216 0.88 25.01 1.88
CA ALA A 216 1.38 26.22 2.53
C ALA A 216 0.89 26.39 3.99
N ASN A 217 -0.23 25.76 4.35
CA ASN A 217 -0.79 25.73 5.69
C ASN A 217 -0.28 24.56 6.55
N GLU A 218 0.62 23.72 6.03
CA GLU A 218 1.09 22.48 6.67
C GLU A 218 0.00 21.39 6.88
N ASP A 219 -1.18 21.52 6.23
CA ASP A 219 -2.26 20.51 6.19
C ASP A 219 -1.86 19.23 5.40
N VAL A 220 -0.61 19.10 4.97
CA VAL A 220 -0.10 18.01 4.12
C VAL A 220 1.27 17.52 4.60
N ARG A 221 1.30 16.34 5.26
CA ARG A 221 2.53 15.59 5.56
C ARG A 221 2.65 14.39 4.61
N ASP A 222 3.53 14.52 3.63
CA ASP A 222 3.78 13.52 2.59
C ASP A 222 5.16 12.85 2.79
N PRO A 223 5.23 11.54 3.09
CA PRO A 223 6.48 10.83 3.37
C PRO A 223 7.25 10.45 2.09
N THR A 224 6.73 10.78 0.90
CA THR A 224 7.44 10.52 -0.36
C THR A 224 8.58 11.54 -0.55
N PRO A 225 9.73 11.17 -1.15
CA PRO A 225 10.84 12.11 -1.35
C PRO A 225 10.42 13.33 -2.19
N PRO A 226 10.95 14.55 -1.94
CA PRO A 226 10.50 15.78 -2.62
C PRO A 226 10.48 15.71 -4.16
N HIS A 227 11.48 15.07 -4.77
CA HIS A 227 11.56 14.86 -6.23
C HIS A 227 10.41 13.99 -6.81
N THR A 228 9.63 13.33 -5.97
CA THR A 228 8.42 12.60 -6.35
C THR A 228 7.14 13.39 -6.10
N GLN A 229 7.20 14.40 -5.22
CA GLN A 229 6.10 15.32 -4.91
C GLN A 229 5.91 16.40 -5.99
N GLU A 230 6.82 16.53 -6.96
CA GLU A 230 6.59 17.36 -8.15
C GLU A 230 5.32 16.93 -8.89
N LEU A 231 4.30 17.76 -8.70
CA LEU A 231 2.90 17.46 -9.00
C LEU A 231 2.48 18.01 -10.37
N PHE A 232 2.76 19.30 -10.61
CA PHE A 232 2.28 20.05 -11.78
C PHE A 232 3.32 21.10 -12.20
N SER A 233 4.43 20.65 -12.78
CA SER A 233 5.39 21.54 -13.46
C SER A 233 4.75 22.07 -14.74
N HIS A 234 4.82 23.39 -14.96
CA HIS A 234 4.18 24.03 -16.12
C HIS A 234 4.63 23.41 -17.44
N SER A 235 3.66 23.12 -18.30
CA SER A 235 3.85 22.83 -19.74
C SER A 235 3.48 24.06 -20.57
#